data_AF-A0A832ZP44-F1
#
_entry.id   AF-A0A832ZP44-F1
#
_cell.length_a   1.000
_cell.length_b   1.000
_cell.length_c   1.000
_cell.angle_alpha   90.00
_cell.angle_beta   90.00
_cell.angle_gamma   90.00
#
_symmetry.space_group_name_H-M   'P 1'
#
loop_
_entity.id
_entity.type
_entity.pdbx_description
1 polymer ?
#
loop_
_entity_poly.entity_id
_entity_poly.type
_entity_poly.pdbx_seq_one_letter_code
_entity_poly.pdbx_strand_id
1 'polypeptide(L)' 'RKGVKIGLFKSPETGKYFRAKVPDDYPICG' A
#
# COMPACT_ATOMS: atom_id res chain seq x y z
N ARG A 1 -19.98 -3.83 -0.91
CA ARG A 1 -18.68 -4.48 -1.21
C ARG A 1 -17.63 -3.83 -0.32
N LYS A 2 -16.92 -4.59 0.53
CA LYS A 2 -15.87 -4.04 1.41
C LYS A 2 -14.69 -3.62 0.53
N GLY A 3 -14.36 -2.33 0.50
CA GLY A 3 -13.25 -1.80 -0.31
C GLY A 3 -11.91 -2.34 0.17
N VAL A 4 -10.93 -2.41 -0.73
CA VAL A 4 -9.55 -2.82 -0.40
C VAL A 4 -8.69 -1.57 -0.27
N LYS A 5 -7.92 -1.48 0.81
CA LYS A 5 -6.89 -0.44 0.96
C LYS A 5 -5.63 -0.87 0.19
N ILE A 6 -5.12 0.03 -0.66
CA ILE A 6 -3.91 -0.18 -1.45
C ILE A 6 -2.89 0.91 -1.09
N GLY A 7 -1.70 0.50 -0.65
CA GLY A 7 -0.57 1.40 -0.44
C GLY A 7 0.30 1.51 -1.68
N LEU A 8 0.97 2.66 -1.84
CA LEU A 8 2.03 2.88 -2.82
C LEU A 8 3.38 2.78 -2.10
N PHE A 9 4.21 1.82 -2.51
CA PHE A 9 5.50 1.54 -1.89
C PHE A 9 6.61 1.68 -2.91
N LYS A 10 7.84 1.89 -2.43
CA LYS A 10 9.05 1.87 -3.24
C LYS A 10 9.89 0.66 -2.82
N SER A 11 10.25 -0.19 -3.78
CA SER A 11 11.12 -1.34 -3.55
C SER A 11 12.52 -0.85 -3.16
N PRO A 12 13.09 -1.32 -2.04
CA PRO A 12 14.45 -0.95 -1.65
C PRO A 12 15.51 -1.57 -2.58
N GLU A 13 15.20 -2.72 -3.20
CA GLU A 13 16.12 -3.45 -4.06
C GLU A 13 16.21 -2.85 -5.47
N THR A 14 15.07 -2.40 -6.02
CA THR A 14 14.99 -1.95 -7.43
C THR A 14 14.70 -0.46 -7.57
N GLY A 15 14.34 0.22 -6.48
CA GLY A 15 13.87 1.60 -6.51
C GLY A 15 12.53 1.80 -7.20
N LYS A 16 11.87 0.73 -7.69
CA LYS A 16 10.61 0.82 -8.43
C LYS A 16 9.43 0.97 -7.48
N TYR A 17 8.45 1.76 -7.91
CA TYR A 17 7.19 1.88 -7.20
C TYR A 17 6.27 0.70 -7.51
N PHE A 18 5.56 0.22 -6.49
CA PHE A 18 4.57 -0.83 -6.63
C PHE A 18 3.37 -0.60 -5.72
N ARG A 19 2.24 -1.19 -6.10
CA ARG A 19 1.00 -1.16 -5.32
C ARG A 19 0.84 -2.49 -4.60
N ALA A 20 0.54 -2.44 -3.31
CA ALA A 20 0.27 -3.64 -2.53
C ALA A 20 -0.94 -3.44 -1.63
N LYS A 21 -1.69 -4.52 -1.41
CA LYS A 21 -2.80 -4.53 -0.46
C LYS A 21 -2.25 -4.34 0.95
N VAL A 22 -2.82 -3.37 1.67
CA VAL A 22 -2.55 -3.17 3.09
C VAL A 22 -3.71 -3.72 3.91
N PRO A 23 -3.48 -4.06 5.19
CA PRO A 23 -4.55 -4.44 6.10
C PRO A 23 -5.66 -3.39 6.17
N ASP A 24 -6.87 -3.84 6.46
CA ASP A 24 -8.06 -2.96 6.51
C ASP A 24 -7.95 -1.92 7.63
N ASP A 25 -7.21 -2.23 8.70
CA ASP A 25 -6.91 -1.41 9.87
C ASP A 25 -5.65 -0.54 9.71
N TYR A 26 -4.98 -0.60 8.55
CA TYR A 26 -3.78 0.19 8.31
C TYR A 26 -4.09 1.70 8.42
N PRO A 27 -3.34 2.46 9.23
CA PRO A 27 -3.56 3.87 9.42
C PRO A 27 -3.27 4.60 8.12
N ILE A 28 -4.25 5.34 7.64
CA ILE A 28 -4.07 6.25 6.51
C ILE A 28 -3.69 7.58 7.14
N CYS A 29 -2.39 7.89 7.20
CA CYS A 29 -1.95 9.23 7.57
C CYS A 29 -2.34 10.17 6.43
N GLY A 30 -3.37 10.99 6.68
CA GLY A 30 -3.82 12.05 5.77
C GLY A 30 -2.99 13.32 5.95
#